data_AF-T1C4H1-F1
#
_entry.id   AF-T1C4H1-F1
#
_cell.length_a   1.000
_cell.length_b   1.000
_cell.length_c   1.000
_cell.angle_alpha   90.00
_cell.angle_beta   90.00
_cell.angle_gamma   90.00
#
_symmetry.space_group_name_H-M   'P 1'
#
loop_
_entity.id
_entity.type
_entity.pdbx_description
1 polymer ?
#
loop_
_entity_poly.entity_id
_entity_poly.type
_entity_poly.pdbx_seq_one_letter_code
_entity_poly.pdbx_strand_id
1 'polypeptide(L)'
;PGVEFAFLPADMVGQILNFGSPAPIDIQVGGPNWDDNYKYIQMMRTKLELIDGIADVRVQQSTNYPQFNVNVHRILAKTLGFSEKDVTDSLVSTLSGSFQVAPTFWLNPQNRVSYPIVVQTPQYRVDTLSDLENTLVSSASTHKVQVLGALASITRDRGDAVVTHYTI
;
A
#
# COMPACT_ATOMS: atom_id res chain seq x y z
N PRO A 1 -16.14 -12.79 -9.04
CA PRO A 1 -16.72 -12.37 -7.74
C PRO A 1 -15.63 -11.76 -6.85
N GLY A 2 -15.80 -10.51 -6.37
CA GLY A 2 -14.81 -9.81 -5.54
C GLY A 2 -14.05 -8.66 -6.21
N VAL A 3 -14.53 -8.17 -7.36
CA VAL A 3 -14.03 -6.94 -7.99
C VAL A 3 -15.22 -6.02 -8.19
N GLU A 4 -15.10 -4.78 -7.71
CA GLU A 4 -16.07 -3.71 -7.88
C GLU A 4 -15.55 -2.76 -8.95
N PHE A 5 -16.39 -2.41 -9.92
CA PHE A 5 -16.04 -1.50 -11.02
C PHE A 5 -16.98 -0.31 -10.95
N ALA A 6 -16.44 0.90 -11.13
CA ALA A 6 -17.22 2.12 -11.18
C ALA A 6 -16.91 2.89 -12.46
N PHE A 7 -17.94 3.44 -13.09
CA PHE A 7 -17.80 4.38 -14.20
C PHE A 7 -18.03 5.79 -13.66
N LEU A 8 -16.98 6.60 -13.65
CA LEU A 8 -17.09 8.02 -13.32
C LEU A 8 -17.80 8.75 -14.49
N PRO A 9 -18.68 9.72 -14.20
CA PRO A 9 -19.32 10.50 -15.26
C PRO A 9 -18.27 11.18 -16.14
N ALA A 10 -18.26 10.86 -17.44
CA ALA A 10 -17.35 11.46 -18.42
C ALA A 10 -17.75 12.88 -18.84
N ASP A 11 -18.83 13.43 -18.26
CA ASP A 11 -19.38 14.74 -18.61
C ASP A 11 -18.76 15.86 -17.76
N MET A 12 -18.18 16.85 -18.43
CA MET A 12 -17.60 18.04 -17.82
C MET A 12 -18.64 18.90 -17.09
N VAL A 13 -19.89 18.93 -17.55
CA VAL A 13 -20.96 19.72 -16.90
C VAL A 13 -21.34 19.06 -15.57
N GLY A 14 -21.52 17.74 -15.55
CA GLY A 14 -21.68 16.97 -14.32
C GLY A 14 -20.51 17.13 -13.34
N GLN A 15 -19.25 17.18 -13.83
CA GLN A 15 -18.08 17.41 -12.97
C GLN A 15 -18.05 18.82 -12.36
N ILE A 16 -18.49 19.86 -13.09
CA ILE A 16 -18.59 21.22 -12.52
C ILE A 16 -19.69 21.28 -11.47
N LEU A 17 -20.86 20.69 -11.73
CA LEU A 17 -21.99 20.70 -10.80
C LEU A 17 -21.74 19.87 -9.55
N ASN A 18 -20.99 18.77 -9.66
CA ASN A 18 -20.59 17.93 -8.54
C ASN A 18 -19.27 18.38 -7.90
N PHE A 19 -18.70 19.53 -8.31
CA PHE A 19 -17.40 20.04 -7.84
C PHE A 19 -16.25 19.00 -7.90
N GLY A 20 -16.28 18.13 -8.91
CA GLY A 20 -15.34 17.02 -9.07
C GLY A 20 -15.64 15.78 -8.23
N SER A 21 -16.75 15.75 -7.48
CA SER A 21 -17.19 14.57 -6.76
C SER A 21 -17.59 13.44 -7.72
N PRO A 22 -17.17 12.19 -7.45
CA PRO A 22 -17.45 11.04 -8.31
C PRO A 22 -18.92 10.61 -8.33
N ALA A 23 -19.76 11.17 -7.45
CA ALA A 23 -21.19 10.89 -7.37
C ALA A 23 -21.99 12.16 -7.01
N PRO A 24 -23.25 12.30 -7.48
CA PRO A 24 -24.12 13.43 -7.13
C PRO A 24 -24.52 13.48 -5.65
N ILE A 25 -24.52 12.32 -4.97
CA ILE A 25 -24.77 12.19 -3.54
C ILE A 25 -23.58 11.45 -2.94
N ASP A 26 -22.92 12.07 -1.95
CA ASP A 26 -21.84 11.48 -1.16
C ASP A 26 -22.27 11.43 0.31
N ILE A 27 -22.02 10.30 0.98
CA ILE A 27 -22.36 10.10 2.39
C ILE A 27 -21.09 9.64 3.11
N GLN A 28 -20.65 10.45 4.07
CA GLN A 28 -19.44 10.21 4.84
C GLN A 28 -19.80 9.74 6.25
N VAL A 29 -19.13 8.67 6.70
CA VAL A 29 -19.29 8.12 8.05
C VAL A 29 -17.95 8.27 8.78
N GLY A 30 -17.94 9.09 9.82
CA GLY A 30 -16.75 9.38 10.63
C GLY A 30 -16.90 8.86 12.06
N GLY A 31 -15.83 8.28 12.60
CA GLY A 31 -15.77 7.77 13.95
C GLY A 31 -14.39 7.18 14.29
N PRO A 32 -14.06 6.99 15.57
CA PRO A 32 -12.73 6.53 15.99
C PRO A 32 -12.48 5.04 15.70
N ASN A 33 -13.54 4.23 15.58
CA ASN A 33 -13.42 2.79 15.28
C ASN A 33 -13.77 2.52 13.82
N TRP A 34 -12.75 2.18 13.03
CA TRP A 34 -12.90 1.86 11.62
C TRP A 34 -13.83 0.66 11.37
N ASP A 35 -13.71 -0.42 12.17
CA ASP A 35 -14.51 -1.64 11.98
C ASP A 35 -16.01 -1.38 12.17
N ASP A 36 -16.35 -0.57 13.17
CA ASP A 36 -17.74 -0.24 13.46
C ASP A 36 -18.32 0.74 12.44
N ASN A 37 -17.52 1.71 11.98
CA ASN A 37 -17.88 2.59 10.88
C ASN A 37 -18.15 1.78 9.60
N TYR A 38 -17.29 0.82 9.28
CA TYR A 38 -17.44 -0.01 8.09
C TYR A 38 -18.70 -0.87 8.15
N LYS A 39 -19.02 -1.49 9.31
CA LYS A 39 -20.29 -2.20 9.51
C LYS A 39 -21.49 -1.29 9.29
N TYR A 40 -21.44 -0.05 9.79
CA TYR A 40 -22.50 0.93 9.60
C TYR A 40 -22.66 1.32 8.12
N ILE A 41 -21.55 1.55 7.41
CA ILE A 41 -21.54 1.82 5.97
C ILE A 41 -22.19 0.67 5.20
N GLN A 42 -21.86 -0.59 5.50
CA GLN A 42 -22.46 -1.75 4.83
C GLN A 42 -23.96 -1.84 5.10
N MET A 43 -24.40 -1.63 6.35
CA MET A 43 -25.82 -1.59 6.68
C MET A 43 -26.55 -0.48 5.90
N MET A 44 -25.95 0.71 5.82
CA MET A 44 -26.52 1.85 5.10
C MET A 44 -26.58 1.57 3.60
N ARG A 45 -25.53 1.01 3.00
CA ARG A 45 -25.48 0.58 1.60
C ARG A 45 -26.68 -0.32 1.27
N THR A 46 -26.89 -1.39 2.04
CA THR A 46 -28.00 -2.33 1.81
C THR A 46 -29.36 -1.64 1.89
N LYS A 47 -29.52 -0.62 2.72
CA LYS A 47 -30.77 0.16 2.80
C LYS A 47 -30.94 1.12 1.63
N LEU A 48 -29.87 1.76 1.17
CA LEU A 48 -29.89 2.69 0.04
C LEU A 48 -30.15 1.96 -1.29
N GLU A 49 -29.63 0.75 -1.45
CA GLU A 49 -29.89 -0.10 -2.62
C GLU A 49 -31.38 -0.47 -2.78
N LEU A 50 -32.19 -0.35 -1.73
CA LEU A 50 -33.64 -0.62 -1.74
C LEU A 50 -34.49 0.60 -2.12
N ILE A 51 -33.90 1.79 -2.25
CA ILE A 51 -34.64 3.01 -2.56
C ILE A 51 -34.78 3.14 -4.08
N ASP A 52 -36.02 3.11 -4.56
CA ASP A 52 -36.33 3.32 -5.97
C ASP A 52 -35.77 4.68 -6.45
N GLY A 53 -34.98 4.64 -7.52
CA GLY A 53 -34.34 5.82 -8.12
C GLY A 53 -32.87 6.03 -7.73
N ILE A 54 -32.35 5.30 -6.74
CA ILE A 54 -30.90 5.26 -6.49
C ILE A 54 -30.28 4.19 -7.40
N ALA A 55 -29.31 4.59 -8.21
CA ALA A 55 -28.53 3.69 -9.06
C ALA A 55 -27.06 3.71 -8.62
N ASP A 56 -26.42 2.53 -8.59
CA ASP A 56 -24.99 2.35 -8.32
C ASP A 56 -24.52 2.84 -6.94
N VAL A 57 -25.10 2.27 -5.87
CA VAL A 57 -24.60 2.48 -4.50
C VAL A 57 -23.29 1.71 -4.31
N ARG A 58 -22.23 2.44 -4.00
CA ARG A 58 -20.89 1.90 -3.80
C ARG A 58 -20.18 2.52 -2.61
N VAL A 59 -19.27 1.77 -2.02
CA VAL A 59 -18.33 2.30 -1.03
C VAL A 59 -17.10 2.78 -1.78
N GLN A 60 -16.75 4.06 -1.66
CA GLN A 60 -15.64 4.63 -2.42
C GLN A 60 -14.28 4.08 -1.97
N GLN A 61 -14.08 3.88 -0.66
CA GLN A 61 -12.84 3.30 -0.14
C GLN A 61 -12.87 1.78 -0.28
N SER A 62 -11.94 1.25 -1.09
CA SER A 62 -11.74 -0.20 -1.18
C SER A 62 -10.96 -0.69 0.04
N THR A 63 -11.51 -1.68 0.74
CA THR A 63 -10.96 -2.26 1.98
C THR A 63 -10.32 -3.64 1.75
N ASN A 64 -10.22 -4.05 0.48
CA ASN A 64 -9.79 -5.39 0.08
C ASN A 64 -8.51 -5.35 -0.76
N TYR A 65 -7.60 -4.42 -0.46
CA TYR A 65 -6.32 -4.36 -1.15
C TYR A 65 -5.40 -5.48 -0.65
N PRO A 66 -4.98 -6.42 -1.51
CA PRO A 66 -4.13 -7.52 -1.07
C PRO A 66 -2.74 -6.99 -0.68
N GLN A 67 -2.29 -7.33 0.52
CA GLN A 67 -0.97 -6.96 1.03
C GLN A 67 -0.27 -8.15 1.69
N PHE A 68 1.04 -8.01 1.89
CA PHE A 68 1.84 -8.93 2.68
C PHE A 68 2.39 -8.20 3.90
N ASN A 69 2.06 -8.68 5.09
CA ASN A 69 2.61 -8.17 6.33
C ASN A 69 3.89 -8.95 6.67
N VAL A 70 4.99 -8.23 6.84
CA VAL A 70 6.28 -8.81 7.26
C VAL A 70 6.46 -8.52 8.74
N ASN A 71 6.31 -9.55 9.57
CA ASN A 71 6.45 -9.43 11.03
C ASN A 71 7.84 -9.88 11.46
N VAL A 72 8.67 -8.92 11.87
CA VAL A 72 10.05 -9.20 12.30
C VAL A 72 10.06 -9.79 13.72
N HIS A 73 10.75 -10.92 13.90
CA HIS A 73 11.00 -11.51 15.21
C HIS A 73 12.11 -10.73 15.92
N ARG A 74 11.75 -9.59 16.52
CA ARG A 74 12.70 -8.63 17.12
C ARG A 74 13.73 -9.27 18.06
N ILE A 75 13.31 -10.21 18.91
CA ILE A 75 14.21 -10.91 19.85
C ILE A 75 15.24 -11.75 19.09
N LEU A 76 14.77 -12.57 18.14
CA LEU A 76 15.63 -13.43 17.31
C LEU A 76 16.60 -12.60 16.46
N ALA A 77 16.10 -11.55 15.80
CA ALA A 77 16.90 -10.63 15.01
C ALA A 77 18.03 -10.00 15.85
N LYS A 78 17.71 -9.51 17.05
CA LYS A 78 18.70 -8.91 17.96
C LYS A 78 19.76 -9.90 18.42
N THR A 79 19.38 -11.15 18.74
CA THR A 79 20.34 -12.20 19.11
C THR A 79 21.29 -12.54 17.96
N LEU A 80 20.80 -12.51 16.72
CA LEU A 80 21.62 -12.76 15.53
C LEU A 80 22.49 -11.54 15.13
N GLY A 81 22.19 -10.36 15.67
CA GLY A 81 22.92 -9.12 15.42
C GLY A 81 22.32 -8.26 14.31
N PHE A 82 21.01 -8.36 14.09
CA PHE A 82 20.24 -7.59 13.12
C PHE A 82 19.26 -6.64 13.83
N SER A 83 18.99 -5.51 13.20
CA SER A 83 17.95 -4.56 13.62
C SER A 83 16.73 -4.60 12.69
N GLU A 84 15.58 -4.11 13.16
CA GLU A 84 14.39 -3.93 12.30
C GLU A 84 14.66 -2.96 11.14
N LYS A 85 15.56 -2.00 11.34
CA LYS A 85 16.05 -1.11 10.30
C LYS A 85 16.78 -1.87 9.18
N ASP A 86 17.68 -2.79 9.53
CA ASP A 86 18.41 -3.59 8.53
C ASP A 86 17.44 -4.41 7.66
N VAL A 87 16.41 -5.00 8.27
CA VAL A 87 15.35 -5.75 7.56
C VAL A 87 14.56 -4.82 6.64
N THR A 88 14.15 -3.65 7.14
CA THR A 88 13.35 -2.69 6.39
C THR A 88 14.11 -2.13 5.19
N ASP A 89 15.35 -1.70 5.39
CA ASP A 89 16.19 -1.13 4.33
C ASP A 89 16.46 -2.16 3.22
N SER A 90 16.71 -3.43 3.59
CA SER A 90 16.92 -4.52 2.64
C SER A 90 15.67 -4.84 1.82
N LEU A 91 14.49 -4.83 2.46
CA LEU A 91 13.21 -5.04 1.78
C LEU A 91 12.87 -3.91 0.81
N VAL A 92 13.02 -2.66 1.25
CA VAL A 92 12.75 -1.48 0.41
C VAL A 92 13.68 -1.45 -0.80
N SER A 93 14.98 -1.74 -0.62
CA SER A 93 15.95 -1.81 -1.72
C SER A 93 15.58 -2.92 -2.73
N THR A 94 15.14 -4.08 -2.23
CA THR A 94 14.79 -5.24 -3.07
C THR A 94 13.50 -5.00 -3.86
N LEU A 95 12.45 -4.47 -3.21
CA LEU A 95 11.11 -4.37 -3.79
C LEU A 95 10.83 -3.02 -4.47
N SER A 96 11.23 -1.92 -3.85
CA SER A 96 10.93 -0.55 -4.30
C SER A 96 12.12 0.17 -4.92
N GLY A 97 13.30 -0.44 -4.86
CA GLY A 97 14.55 0.11 -5.38
C GLY A 97 15.27 1.01 -4.38
N SER A 98 16.57 1.18 -4.61
CA SER A 98 17.49 1.88 -3.70
C SER A 98 17.19 3.38 -3.57
N PHE A 99 16.39 3.98 -4.46
CA PHE A 99 16.13 5.42 -4.44
C PHE A 99 15.49 5.90 -3.14
N GLN A 100 14.63 5.09 -2.52
CA GLN A 100 13.92 5.46 -1.31
C GLN A 100 14.82 5.48 -0.06
N VAL A 101 15.91 4.71 -0.07
CA VAL A 101 16.81 4.52 1.09
C VAL A 101 18.20 5.11 0.89
N ALA A 102 18.67 5.21 -0.36
CA ALA A 102 19.98 5.69 -0.75
C ALA A 102 19.91 6.42 -2.12
N PRO A 103 19.32 7.64 -2.16
CA PRO A 103 19.16 8.37 -3.41
C PRO A 103 20.53 8.77 -3.98
N THR A 104 20.79 8.31 -5.20
CA THR A 104 22.01 8.65 -5.96
C THR A 104 21.60 9.32 -7.27
N PHE A 105 22.28 10.39 -7.64
CA PHE A 105 21.99 11.14 -8.87
C PHE A 105 23.22 11.21 -9.76
N TRP A 106 22.99 11.08 -11.05
CA TRP A 106 23.97 11.40 -12.07
C TRP A 106 23.57 12.70 -12.77
N LEU A 107 24.45 13.68 -12.72
CA LEU A 107 24.30 14.93 -13.46
C LEU A 107 24.80 14.72 -14.88
N ASN A 108 23.93 14.90 -15.87
CA ASN A 108 24.35 14.92 -17.25
C ASN A 108 25.12 16.24 -17.52
N PRO A 109 26.43 16.17 -17.85
CA PRO A 109 27.25 17.38 -18.01
C PRO A 109 26.90 18.21 -19.24
N GLN A 110 26.18 17.64 -20.23
CA GLN A 110 25.85 18.33 -21.47
C GLN A 110 24.59 19.20 -21.34
N ASN A 111 23.56 18.71 -20.64
CA ASN A 111 22.28 19.42 -20.50
C ASN A 111 22.01 19.90 -19.06
N ARG A 112 22.89 19.58 -18.10
CA ARG A 112 22.78 19.91 -16.67
C ARG A 112 21.50 19.37 -16.00
N VAL A 113 20.90 18.34 -16.58
CA VAL A 113 19.75 17.64 -15.99
C VAL A 113 20.27 16.52 -15.10
N SER A 114 19.71 16.41 -13.88
CA SER A 114 20.03 15.34 -12.94
C SER A 114 19.06 14.17 -13.13
N TYR A 115 19.61 12.96 -13.26
CA TYR A 115 18.84 11.72 -13.36
C TYR A 115 19.10 10.85 -12.12
N PRO A 116 18.06 10.27 -11.50
CA PRO A 116 18.24 9.33 -10.41
C PRO A 116 18.81 8.01 -10.92
N ILE A 117 19.78 7.44 -10.20
CA ILE A 117 20.26 6.08 -10.38
C ILE A 117 19.57 5.21 -9.34
N VAL A 118 18.87 4.18 -9.80
CA VAL A 118 18.13 3.25 -8.95
C VAL A 118 18.65 1.83 -9.19
N VAL A 119 19.04 1.16 -8.11
CA VAL A 119 19.32 -0.28 -8.12
C VAL A 119 18.11 -0.99 -7.55
N GLN A 120 17.57 -1.96 -8.28
CA GLN A 120 16.42 -2.76 -7.86
C GLN A 120 16.65 -4.22 -8.25
N THR A 121 16.17 -5.14 -7.42
CA THR A 121 16.16 -6.56 -7.76
C THR A 121 15.18 -6.79 -8.92
N PRO A 122 15.55 -7.51 -9.99
CA PRO A 122 14.62 -7.82 -11.06
C PRO A 122 13.39 -8.55 -10.53
N GLN A 123 12.19 -8.10 -10.95
CA GLN A 123 10.92 -8.59 -10.39
C GLN A 123 10.77 -10.12 -10.47
N TYR A 124 11.27 -10.76 -11.53
CA TYR A 124 11.23 -12.21 -11.70
C TYR A 124 12.11 -13.00 -10.69
N ARG A 125 12.94 -12.33 -9.89
CA ARG A 125 13.70 -12.97 -8.79
C ARG A 125 12.97 -12.90 -7.45
N VAL A 126 11.80 -12.29 -7.40
CA VAL A 126 10.96 -12.13 -6.21
C VAL A 126 9.48 -12.32 -6.61
N ASP A 127 9.20 -13.33 -7.44
CA ASP A 127 7.86 -13.60 -7.97
C ASP A 127 7.05 -14.55 -7.06
N THR A 128 7.72 -15.32 -6.20
CA THR A 128 7.06 -16.17 -5.20
C THR A 128 7.28 -15.70 -3.77
N LEU A 129 6.41 -16.17 -2.85
CA LEU A 129 6.58 -15.94 -1.41
C LEU A 129 7.89 -16.55 -0.90
N SER A 130 8.28 -17.71 -1.44
CA SER A 130 9.55 -18.36 -1.09
C SER A 130 10.75 -17.53 -1.52
N ASP A 131 10.69 -16.87 -2.69
CA ASP A 131 11.77 -15.97 -3.12
C ASP A 131 11.86 -14.73 -2.24
N LEU A 132 10.72 -14.20 -1.80
CA LEU A 132 10.68 -13.12 -0.83
C LEU A 132 11.31 -13.54 0.50
N GLU A 133 11.00 -14.73 1.02
CA GLU A 133 11.63 -15.29 2.23
C GLU A 133 13.14 -15.53 2.07
N ASN A 134 13.60 -15.84 0.86
CA ASN A 134 15.01 -16.02 0.52
C ASN A 134 15.76 -14.69 0.26
N THR A 135 15.08 -13.54 0.37
CA THR A 135 15.72 -12.23 0.22
C THR A 135 16.82 -12.07 1.28
N LEU A 136 17.99 -11.62 0.85
CA LEU A 136 19.12 -11.40 1.73
C LEU A 136 18.96 -10.10 2.51
N VAL A 137 19.07 -10.20 3.84
CA VAL A 137 19.13 -9.07 4.77
C VAL A 137 20.58 -8.94 5.24
N SER A 138 21.16 -7.75 5.05
CA SER A 138 22.51 -7.43 5.54
C SER A 138 22.44 -6.47 6.72
N SER A 139 23.18 -6.73 7.79
CA SER A 139 23.33 -5.76 8.88
C SER A 139 24.55 -4.87 8.67
N ALA A 140 24.34 -3.55 8.68
CA ALA A 140 25.44 -2.58 8.57
C ALA A 140 26.38 -2.61 9.79
N SER A 141 25.84 -3.00 10.96
CA SER A 141 26.60 -3.01 12.21
C SER A 141 27.49 -4.25 12.36
N THR A 142 26.96 -5.43 12.05
CA THR A 142 27.64 -6.71 12.27
C THR A 142 28.24 -7.31 11.00
N HIS A 143 27.98 -6.71 9.82
CA HIS A 143 28.38 -7.22 8.50
C HIS A 143 27.93 -8.66 8.23
N LYS A 144 26.93 -9.13 8.97
CA LYS A 144 26.31 -10.45 8.78
C LYS A 144 25.23 -10.35 7.71
N VAL A 145 25.05 -11.48 7.02
CA VAL A 145 23.97 -11.66 6.02
C VAL A 145 23.11 -12.84 6.46
N GLN A 146 21.80 -12.68 6.38
CA GLN A 146 20.83 -13.71 6.71
C GLN A 146 19.62 -13.61 5.79
N VAL A 147 18.93 -14.72 5.53
CA VAL A 147 17.67 -14.72 4.77
C VAL A 147 16.52 -14.12 5.58
N LEU A 148 15.61 -13.41 4.91
CA LEU A 148 14.45 -12.77 5.53
C LEU A 148 13.59 -13.75 6.32
N GLY A 149 13.34 -14.96 5.79
CA GLY A 149 12.52 -15.98 6.43
C GLY A 149 13.09 -16.51 7.76
N ALA A 150 14.38 -16.27 8.05
CA ALA A 150 14.96 -16.58 9.35
C ALA A 150 14.79 -15.45 10.38
N LEU A 151 14.45 -14.24 9.94
CA LEU A 151 14.32 -13.04 10.77
C LEU A 151 12.87 -12.58 10.93
N ALA A 152 12.00 -12.93 9.98
CA ALA A 152 10.63 -12.46 9.92
C ALA A 152 9.67 -13.53 9.37
N SER A 153 8.41 -13.44 9.77
CA SER A 153 7.30 -14.23 9.21
C SER A 153 6.45 -13.37 8.29
N ILE A 154 6.08 -13.89 7.12
CA ILE A 154 5.28 -13.18 6.12
C ILE A 154 3.86 -13.74 6.11
N THR A 155 2.87 -12.87 6.27
CA THR A 155 1.45 -13.26 6.26
C THR A 155 0.69 -12.46 5.22
N ARG A 156 -0.19 -13.12 4.47
CA ARG A 156 -1.14 -12.42 3.59
C ARG A 156 -2.19 -11.71 4.42
N ASP A 157 -2.47 -10.47 4.05
CA ASP A 157 -3.48 -9.66 4.71
C ASP A 157 -4.21 -8.77 3.69
N ARG A 158 -5.25 -8.07 4.14
CA ARG A 158 -6.00 -7.11 3.35
C ARG A 158 -5.93 -5.76 4.04
N GLY A 159 -5.62 -4.73 3.28
CA GLY A 159 -5.57 -3.36 3.76
C GLY A 159 -6.53 -2.44 3.01
N ASP A 160 -6.68 -1.24 3.56
CA ASP A 160 -7.37 -0.15 2.88
C ASP A 160 -6.52 0.38 1.73
N ALA A 161 -7.09 0.40 0.53
CA ALA A 161 -6.45 1.00 -0.64
C ALA A 161 -6.34 2.52 -0.51
N VAL A 162 -7.33 3.14 0.16
CA VAL A 162 -7.44 4.59 0.34
C VAL A 162 -7.99 4.86 1.73
N VAL A 163 -7.28 5.68 2.51
CA VAL A 163 -7.75 6.17 3.80
C VAL A 163 -8.00 7.67 3.68
N THR A 164 -9.27 8.08 3.80
CA THR A 164 -9.65 9.49 3.76
C THR A 164 -9.76 10.02 5.17
N HIS A 165 -9.04 11.09 5.46
CA HIS A 165 -9.22 11.87 6.67
C HIS A 165 -9.99 13.13 6.30
N TYR A 166 -11.11 13.38 6.98
CA TYR A 166 -11.84 14.64 6.86
C TYR A 166 -11.74 15.39 8.18
N THR A 167 -11.03 16.52 8.14
CA THR A 167 -10.91 17.43 9.27
C THR A 167 -11.84 18.61 9.03
N ILE A 168 -12.74 18.88 9.98
CA ILE A 168 -13.53 20.11 10.02
C ILE A 168 -12.76 21.14 10.83
#